data_AF-A0A392MJM0-F1
#
_entry.id   AF-A0A392MJM0-F1
#
_cell.length_a   1.000
_cell.length_b   1.000
_cell.length_c   1.000
_cell.angle_alpha   90.00
_cell.angle_beta   90.00
_cell.angle_gamma   90.00
#
_symmetry.space_group_name_H-M   'P 1'
#
loop_
_entity.id
_entity.type
_entity.pdbx_description
1 polymer ?
#
loop_
_entity_poly.entity_id
_entity_poly.type
_entity_poly.pdbx_seq_one_letter_code
_entity_poly.pdbx_strand_id
1 'polypeptide(L)'
;KLIGARFFSSAYEAYNGKLSTWQLTARDFVGHGTHTLSTAGGNFVPGASIFAIGNGTVKGGSPRARVATYKVCWSLTDVAKCFGADMLAAIDQAISDGVDIISLSAAGNNLVYPEDIFTDEVSIGAFHALSRNILLVASAGNDGPDLGTVTNVAPWVFTIAASTLDRDFSSTITFGNNRKVTGASLFVNLPPNQAFSLILSTDGKLANATNDDARLCKPGTLDPSKVKGKIVGCYREGNIRSVTEGLEASTAGAKGMLLRNRPKQGKTILAEPHVFS
;
A
#
# COMPACT_ATOMS: atom_id res chain seq x y z
N LYS A 1 25.13 -5.17 4.75
CA LYS A 1 23.80 -5.82 4.59
C LYS A 1 23.25 -5.51 3.20
N LEU A 2 22.92 -4.25 2.92
CA LEU A 2 22.74 -3.73 1.57
C LEU A 2 24.11 -3.65 0.89
N ILE A 3 24.28 -4.30 -0.26
CA ILE A 3 25.55 -4.39 -0.99
C ILE A 3 25.50 -3.77 -2.40
N GLY A 4 24.31 -3.46 -2.90
CA GLY A 4 24.11 -2.81 -4.19
C GLY A 4 22.86 -1.94 -4.16
N ALA A 5 22.92 -0.80 -4.83
CA ALA A 5 21.79 0.12 -4.96
C ALA A 5 21.85 0.82 -6.32
N ARG A 6 20.85 0.57 -7.16
CA ARG A 6 20.71 1.12 -8.51
C ARG A 6 19.32 1.68 -8.71
N PHE A 7 19.14 2.49 -9.74
CA PHE A 7 17.85 3.02 -10.14
C PHE A 7 17.76 3.11 -11.67
N PHE A 8 16.54 3.01 -12.19
CA PHE A 8 16.21 3.01 -13.61
C PHE A 8 14.97 3.88 -13.79
N SER A 9 15.10 4.95 -14.56
CA SER A 9 14.05 5.96 -14.72
C SER A 9 13.86 6.41 -16.15
N SER A 10 14.49 5.74 -17.12
CA SER A 10 14.53 6.20 -18.51
C SER A 10 13.13 6.21 -19.11
N ALA A 11 12.36 5.14 -18.89
CA ALA A 11 10.98 5.08 -19.38
C ALA A 11 10.08 6.04 -18.60
N TYR A 12 10.23 6.09 -17.27
CA TYR A 12 9.52 7.06 -16.46
C TYR A 12 9.72 8.51 -16.96
N GLU A 13 10.96 8.94 -17.15
CA GLU A 13 11.27 10.29 -17.59
C GLU A 13 10.78 10.59 -19.01
N ALA A 14 10.70 9.57 -19.87
CA ALA A 14 10.16 9.72 -21.22
C ALA A 14 8.65 10.01 -21.20
N TYR A 15 7.90 9.39 -20.29
CA TYR A 15 6.45 9.57 -20.19
C TYR A 15 6.03 10.73 -19.27
N ASN A 16 6.78 10.99 -18.21
CA ASN A 16 6.39 11.92 -17.13
C ASN A 16 7.27 13.18 -17.06
N GLY A 17 8.27 13.29 -17.93
CA GLY A 17 9.24 14.37 -17.90
C GLY A 17 10.40 14.11 -16.93
N LYS A 18 11.42 14.95 -17.00
CA LYS A 18 12.66 14.77 -16.24
C LYS A 18 12.43 14.85 -14.74
N LEU A 19 13.03 13.91 -14.03
CA LEU A 19 13.11 13.96 -12.58
C LEU A 19 14.13 15.01 -12.17
N SER A 20 13.91 15.62 -11.01
CA SER A 20 14.91 16.51 -10.44
C SER A 20 16.15 15.72 -10.01
N THR A 21 17.32 16.36 -10.06
CA THR A 21 18.61 15.71 -9.78
C THR A 21 18.67 15.06 -8.39
N TRP A 22 18.00 15.63 -7.38
CA TRP A 22 17.96 15.06 -6.04
C TRP A 22 17.11 13.79 -5.94
N GLN A 23 16.15 13.60 -6.85
CA GLN A 23 15.31 12.39 -6.91
C GLN A 23 16.04 11.22 -7.56
N LEU A 24 16.99 11.49 -8.48
CA LEU A 24 17.78 10.52 -9.24
C LEU A 24 18.79 9.75 -8.36
N THR A 25 18.23 8.99 -7.42
CA THR A 25 18.95 8.14 -6.48
C THR A 25 18.13 6.87 -6.21
N ALA A 26 18.80 5.82 -5.75
CA ALA A 26 18.15 4.59 -5.29
C ALA A 26 17.42 4.74 -3.93
N ARG A 27 17.36 5.96 -3.35
CA ARG A 27 16.63 6.22 -2.12
C ARG A 27 15.13 6.01 -2.34
N ASP A 28 14.52 5.29 -1.41
CA ASP A 28 13.07 5.13 -1.32
C ASP A 28 12.46 6.35 -0.63
N PHE A 29 11.54 7.02 -1.31
CA PHE A 29 10.82 8.20 -0.80
C PHE A 29 9.36 7.88 -0.46
N VAL A 30 8.90 6.65 -0.74
CA VAL A 30 7.50 6.23 -0.54
C VAL A 30 7.40 5.21 0.59
N GLY A 31 8.36 4.29 0.68
CA GLY A 31 8.45 3.28 1.73
C GLY A 31 8.14 1.87 1.27
N HIS A 32 7.47 1.69 0.12
CA HIS A 32 7.09 0.36 -0.39
C HIS A 32 8.31 -0.55 -0.60
N GLY A 33 9.37 -0.04 -1.23
CA GLY A 33 10.60 -0.81 -1.46
C GLY A 33 11.33 -1.13 -0.16
N THR A 34 11.35 -0.21 0.80
CA THR A 34 11.92 -0.43 2.13
C THR A 34 11.16 -1.53 2.89
N HIS A 35 9.83 -1.49 2.83
CA HIS A 35 8.97 -2.51 3.44
C HIS A 35 9.24 -3.89 2.84
N THR A 36 9.14 -4.04 1.52
CA THR A 36 9.32 -5.36 0.85
C THR A 36 10.75 -5.91 1.01
N LEU A 37 11.78 -5.06 0.87
CA LEU A 37 13.18 -5.47 1.04
C LEU A 37 13.46 -5.96 2.47
N SER A 38 12.90 -5.28 3.48
CA SER A 38 13.05 -5.68 4.88
C SER A 38 12.27 -6.95 5.22
N THR A 39 11.09 -7.18 4.61
CA THR A 39 10.35 -8.45 4.72
C THR A 39 11.14 -9.63 4.14
N ALA A 40 11.85 -9.43 3.03
CA ALA A 40 12.66 -10.49 2.42
C ALA A 40 13.98 -10.74 3.17
N GLY A 41 14.79 -9.69 3.35
CA GLY A 41 16.19 -9.80 3.80
C GLY A 41 16.58 -8.89 4.98
N GLY A 42 15.62 -8.29 5.67
CA GLY A 42 15.85 -7.41 6.81
C GLY A 42 16.56 -8.12 7.97
N ASN A 43 17.50 -7.42 8.60
CA ASN A 43 18.19 -7.96 9.78
C ASN A 43 17.27 -7.95 11.01
N PHE A 44 17.68 -8.63 12.07
CA PHE A 44 16.99 -8.58 13.36
C PHE A 44 17.00 -7.14 13.92
N VAL A 45 15.81 -6.63 14.24
CA VAL A 45 15.62 -5.33 14.90
C VAL A 45 14.73 -5.53 16.13
N PRO A 46 15.30 -5.53 17.35
CA PRO A 46 14.52 -5.68 18.58
C PRO A 46 13.73 -4.40 18.90
N GLY A 47 12.58 -4.56 19.57
CA GLY A 47 11.75 -3.44 20.03
C GLY A 47 11.04 -2.68 18.91
N ALA A 48 10.95 -3.28 17.71
CA ALA A 48 10.25 -2.67 16.59
C ALA A 48 8.74 -2.69 16.85
N SER A 49 8.11 -1.53 16.67
CA SER A 49 6.67 -1.34 16.83
C SER A 49 6.20 -0.16 15.98
N ILE A 50 4.90 -0.09 15.73
CA ILE A 50 4.23 1.08 15.16
C ILE A 50 3.34 1.64 16.26
N PHE A 51 3.63 2.84 16.76
CA PHE A 51 2.90 3.43 17.90
C PHE A 51 2.78 2.50 19.12
N ALA A 52 3.85 1.77 19.44
CA ALA A 52 3.91 0.69 20.45
C ALA A 52 3.05 -0.56 20.16
N ILE A 53 2.31 -0.58 19.05
CA ILE A 53 1.55 -1.74 18.57
C ILE A 53 2.50 -2.71 17.84
N GLY A 54 2.28 -4.01 18.08
CA GLY A 54 3.04 -5.08 17.42
C GLY A 54 4.49 -5.19 17.89
N ASN A 55 4.79 -4.73 19.11
CA ASN A 55 6.14 -4.73 19.68
C ASN A 55 6.76 -6.14 19.65
N GLY A 56 7.94 -6.24 19.05
CA GLY A 56 8.74 -7.45 19.03
C GLY A 56 10.04 -7.26 18.26
N THR A 57 10.71 -8.38 17.97
CA THR A 57 11.87 -8.37 17.09
C THR A 57 11.42 -8.67 15.66
N VAL A 58 11.52 -7.68 14.78
CA VAL A 58 11.22 -7.89 13.34
C VAL A 58 12.47 -8.38 12.62
N LYS A 59 12.27 -9.23 11.60
CA LYS A 59 13.32 -9.77 10.73
C LYS A 59 12.71 -10.17 9.39
N GLY A 60 13.54 -10.25 8.36
CA GLY A 60 13.12 -10.81 7.08
C GLY A 60 13.02 -12.34 7.09
N GLY A 61 12.56 -12.90 5.98
CA GLY A 61 12.61 -14.34 5.71
C GLY A 61 14.03 -14.90 5.80
N SER A 62 15.01 -14.18 5.22
CA SER A 62 16.44 -14.51 5.31
C SER A 62 17.25 -13.36 5.94
N PRO A 63 17.33 -13.27 7.28
CA PRO A 63 17.97 -12.14 7.98
C PRO A 63 19.48 -12.02 7.79
N ARG A 64 20.14 -13.02 7.19
CA ARG A 64 21.58 -13.01 6.91
C ARG A 64 21.91 -12.82 5.42
N ALA A 65 20.91 -12.82 4.54
CA ALA A 65 21.10 -12.55 3.12
C ALA A 65 21.77 -11.18 2.90
N ARG A 66 22.58 -11.09 1.84
CA ARG A 66 22.96 -9.80 1.27
C ARG A 66 21.80 -9.33 0.39
N VAL A 67 21.54 -8.04 0.39
CA VAL A 67 20.45 -7.47 -0.41
C VAL A 67 21.01 -6.42 -1.37
N ALA A 68 20.44 -6.37 -2.57
CA ALA A 68 20.66 -5.30 -3.54
C ALA A 68 19.31 -4.72 -3.92
N THR A 69 19.25 -3.40 -4.17
CA THR A 69 18.01 -2.72 -4.56
C THR A 69 18.13 -2.13 -5.96
N TYR A 70 17.06 -2.29 -6.74
CA TYR A 70 16.93 -1.79 -8.10
C TYR A 70 15.63 -0.99 -8.18
N LYS A 71 15.72 0.34 -8.04
CA LYS A 71 14.56 1.22 -8.01
C LYS A 71 14.04 1.48 -9.43
N VAL A 72 12.84 1.01 -9.69
CA VAL A 72 12.15 1.09 -11.00
C VAL A 72 10.81 1.82 -10.93
N CYS A 73 10.31 2.01 -9.70
CA CYS A 73 9.06 2.69 -9.45
C CYS A 73 9.33 4.11 -8.98
N TRP A 74 8.62 5.05 -9.58
CA TRP A 74 8.81 6.48 -9.38
C TRP A 74 7.47 7.16 -9.18
N SER A 75 7.49 8.26 -8.44
CA SER A 75 6.30 9.03 -8.21
C SER A 75 6.60 10.53 -8.16
N LEU A 76 5.75 11.32 -8.80
CA LEU A 76 5.60 12.76 -8.53
C LEU A 76 4.51 13.03 -7.46
N THR A 77 3.71 12.00 -7.12
CA THR A 77 2.60 12.06 -6.16
C THR A 77 2.70 10.89 -5.16
N ASP A 78 1.62 10.47 -4.50
CA ASP A 78 1.67 9.34 -3.55
C ASP A 78 1.59 7.95 -4.23
N VAL A 79 1.29 7.89 -5.54
CA VAL A 79 1.13 6.62 -6.27
C VAL A 79 2.34 6.34 -7.15
N ALA A 80 3.24 5.48 -6.69
CA ALA A 80 4.40 5.07 -7.48
C ALA A 80 3.98 4.29 -8.73
N LYS A 81 4.52 4.69 -9.89
CA LYS A 81 4.37 4.01 -11.17
C LYS A 81 5.66 3.31 -11.54
N CYS A 82 5.54 2.06 -11.99
CA CYS A 82 6.66 1.25 -12.46
C CYS A 82 6.45 1.03 -13.95
N PHE A 83 7.40 1.47 -14.78
CA PHE A 83 7.31 1.27 -16.23
C PHE A 83 7.98 -0.06 -16.60
N GLY A 84 7.35 -0.83 -17.49
CA GLY A 84 7.83 -2.14 -17.93
C GLY A 84 9.28 -2.14 -18.39
N ALA A 85 9.65 -1.17 -19.25
CA ALA A 85 11.03 -1.03 -19.73
C ALA A 85 12.05 -0.75 -18.60
N ASP A 86 11.72 0.07 -17.60
CA ASP A 86 12.60 0.29 -16.44
C ASP A 86 12.71 -0.98 -15.58
N MET A 87 11.64 -1.77 -15.47
CA MET A 87 11.65 -3.07 -14.80
C MET A 87 12.52 -4.10 -15.54
N LEU A 88 12.40 -4.21 -16.86
CA LEU A 88 13.24 -5.12 -17.65
C LEU A 88 14.72 -4.75 -17.55
N ALA A 89 15.05 -3.46 -17.64
CA ALA A 89 16.43 -2.99 -17.48
C ALA A 89 16.99 -3.33 -16.09
N ALA A 90 16.18 -3.23 -15.05
CA ALA A 90 16.57 -3.61 -13.69
C ALA A 90 16.76 -5.13 -13.53
N ILE A 91 15.86 -5.94 -14.11
CA ILE A 91 16.00 -7.40 -14.08
C ILE A 91 17.27 -7.82 -14.83
N ASP A 92 17.52 -7.27 -16.01
CA ASP A 92 18.74 -7.53 -16.79
C ASP A 92 20.02 -7.15 -16.02
N GLN A 93 20.04 -5.96 -15.41
CA GLN A 93 21.15 -5.56 -14.56
C GLN A 93 21.31 -6.46 -13.33
N ALA A 94 20.22 -6.91 -12.70
CA ALA A 94 20.27 -7.81 -11.56
C ALA A 94 20.86 -9.18 -11.94
N ILE A 95 20.49 -9.70 -13.11
CA ILE A 95 21.09 -10.92 -13.68
C ILE A 95 22.59 -10.70 -13.89
N SER A 96 22.99 -9.58 -14.50
CA SER A 96 24.41 -9.25 -14.73
C SER A 96 25.19 -9.07 -13.44
N ASP A 97 24.58 -8.53 -12.39
CA ASP A 97 25.19 -8.34 -11.07
C ASP A 97 25.32 -9.68 -10.29
N GLY A 98 24.73 -10.76 -10.81
CA GLY A 98 24.86 -12.11 -10.24
C GLY A 98 24.01 -12.34 -8.99
N VAL A 99 22.78 -11.80 -8.96
CA VAL A 99 21.84 -12.08 -7.85
C VAL A 99 21.37 -13.54 -7.85
N ASP A 100 21.07 -14.09 -6.67
CA ASP A 100 20.57 -15.47 -6.56
C ASP A 100 19.05 -15.58 -6.75
N ILE A 101 18.32 -14.53 -6.40
CA ILE A 101 16.85 -14.47 -6.44
C ILE A 101 16.39 -13.04 -6.67
N ILE A 102 15.32 -12.86 -7.44
CA ILE A 102 14.67 -11.56 -7.66
C ILE A 102 13.31 -11.57 -6.96
N SER A 103 13.05 -10.55 -6.15
CA SER A 103 11.75 -10.32 -5.53
C SER A 103 11.13 -9.04 -6.09
N LEU A 104 9.98 -9.16 -6.76
CA LEU A 104 9.31 -8.08 -7.47
C LEU A 104 7.86 -7.92 -6.98
N SER A 105 7.62 -6.91 -6.14
CA SER A 105 6.27 -6.53 -5.73
C SER A 105 5.70 -5.44 -6.65
N ALA A 106 5.69 -5.74 -7.95
CA ALA A 106 5.12 -4.91 -9.00
C ALA A 106 4.69 -5.83 -10.15
N ALA A 107 3.96 -5.29 -11.12
CA ALA A 107 3.59 -5.97 -12.34
C ALA A 107 3.78 -5.00 -13.52
N GLY A 108 4.00 -5.57 -14.71
CA GLY A 108 3.91 -4.87 -15.97
C GLY A 108 2.46 -4.54 -16.32
N ASN A 109 2.14 -4.54 -17.61
CA ASN A 109 0.77 -4.36 -18.05
C ASN A 109 -0.10 -5.55 -17.64
N ASN A 110 -1.39 -5.31 -17.39
CA ASN A 110 -2.33 -6.40 -17.14
C ASN A 110 -2.41 -7.27 -18.39
N LEU A 111 -1.91 -8.51 -18.27
CA LEU A 111 -1.97 -9.53 -19.31
C LEU A 111 -3.45 -9.87 -19.57
N VAL A 112 -3.94 -9.57 -20.77
CA VAL A 112 -5.33 -9.86 -21.16
C VAL A 112 -5.40 -11.20 -21.89
N TYR A 113 -4.31 -11.56 -22.60
CA TYR A 113 -4.21 -12.76 -23.41
C TYR A 113 -2.92 -13.56 -23.11
N PRO A 114 -2.90 -14.89 -23.30
CA PRO A 114 -1.71 -15.71 -23.10
C PRO A 114 -0.49 -15.26 -23.92
N GLU A 115 -0.69 -14.76 -25.13
CA GLU A 115 0.36 -14.22 -26.00
C GLU A 115 1.05 -12.98 -25.43
N ASP A 116 0.39 -12.24 -24.53
CA ASP A 116 0.94 -11.02 -23.93
C ASP A 116 2.18 -11.33 -23.08
N ILE A 117 2.40 -12.59 -22.64
CA ILE A 117 3.62 -13.00 -21.93
C ILE A 117 4.90 -12.76 -22.74
N PHE A 118 4.79 -12.69 -24.07
CA PHE A 118 5.93 -12.41 -24.96
C PHE A 118 6.17 -10.93 -25.19
N THR A 119 5.26 -10.07 -24.71
CA THR A 119 5.37 -8.61 -24.77
C THR A 119 5.49 -7.96 -23.39
N ASP A 120 5.14 -8.69 -22.33
CA ASP A 120 5.26 -8.24 -20.96
C ASP A 120 6.70 -8.31 -20.47
N GLU A 121 7.20 -7.16 -20.05
CA GLU A 121 8.60 -6.96 -19.69
C GLU A 121 9.04 -7.76 -18.47
N VAL A 122 8.12 -8.01 -17.52
CA VAL A 122 8.38 -8.84 -16.34
C VAL A 122 8.51 -10.30 -16.76
N SER A 123 7.61 -10.78 -17.61
CA SER A 123 7.61 -12.14 -18.16
C SER A 123 8.88 -12.40 -18.97
N ILE A 124 9.26 -11.49 -19.87
CA ILE A 124 10.51 -11.57 -20.64
C ILE A 124 11.72 -11.60 -19.69
N GLY A 125 11.81 -10.65 -18.76
CA GLY A 125 12.92 -10.57 -17.80
C GLY A 125 13.03 -11.82 -16.93
N ALA A 126 11.91 -12.35 -16.45
CA ALA A 126 11.86 -13.58 -15.66
C ALA A 126 12.32 -14.81 -16.45
N PHE A 127 12.00 -14.89 -17.75
CA PHE A 127 12.49 -15.97 -18.61
C PHE A 127 14.01 -15.94 -18.73
N HIS A 128 14.59 -14.75 -18.95
CA HIS A 128 16.04 -14.57 -18.99
C HIS A 128 16.70 -14.88 -17.63
N ALA A 129 16.08 -14.47 -16.52
CA ALA A 129 16.55 -14.81 -15.17
C ALA A 129 16.57 -16.33 -14.95
N LEU A 130 15.49 -17.02 -15.31
CA LEU A 130 15.41 -18.48 -15.17
C LEU A 130 16.46 -19.19 -16.03
N SER A 131 16.75 -18.68 -17.24
CA SER A 131 17.83 -19.21 -18.11
C SER A 131 19.23 -19.10 -17.50
N ARG A 132 19.38 -18.31 -16.42
CA ARG A 132 20.59 -18.13 -15.62
C ARG A 132 20.46 -18.73 -14.22
N ASN A 133 19.45 -19.58 -13.99
CA ASN A 133 19.15 -20.21 -12.71
C ASN A 133 18.80 -19.21 -11.58
N ILE A 134 18.18 -18.08 -11.94
CA ILE A 134 17.72 -17.04 -11.02
C ILE A 134 16.19 -17.08 -11.00
N LEU A 135 15.60 -17.39 -9.84
CA LEU A 135 14.15 -17.40 -9.68
C LEU A 135 13.62 -15.96 -9.51
N LEU A 136 12.57 -15.61 -10.25
CA LEU A 136 11.81 -14.38 -10.04
C LEU A 136 10.51 -14.69 -9.29
N VAL A 137 10.35 -14.08 -8.12
CA VAL A 137 9.16 -14.16 -7.28
C VAL A 137 8.39 -12.86 -7.37
N ALA A 138 7.10 -12.92 -7.72
CA ALA A 138 6.28 -11.73 -7.94
C ALA A 138 4.91 -11.78 -7.26
N SER A 139 4.29 -10.62 -7.02
CA SER A 139 2.94 -10.53 -6.46
C SER A 139 1.86 -10.80 -7.52
N ALA A 140 0.76 -11.45 -7.12
CA ALA A 140 -0.41 -11.72 -7.97
C ALA A 140 -1.27 -10.47 -8.29
N GLY A 141 -1.00 -9.31 -7.67
CA GLY A 141 -1.81 -8.11 -7.80
C GLY A 141 -2.89 -7.99 -6.71
N ASN A 142 -3.52 -6.81 -6.63
CA ASN A 142 -4.50 -6.46 -5.60
C ASN A 142 -5.90 -6.16 -6.16
N ASP A 143 -6.15 -6.49 -7.43
CA ASP A 143 -7.38 -6.13 -8.15
C ASP A 143 -8.53 -7.14 -8.01
N GLY A 144 -8.38 -8.14 -7.13
CA GLY A 144 -9.44 -9.07 -6.78
C GLY A 144 -10.67 -8.38 -6.15
N PRO A 145 -11.77 -9.12 -5.91
CA PRO A 145 -11.87 -10.59 -5.91
C PRO A 145 -12.44 -11.19 -7.21
N ASP A 146 -12.68 -10.38 -8.23
CA ASP A 146 -13.27 -10.85 -9.48
C ASP A 146 -12.31 -11.82 -10.21
N LEU A 147 -12.88 -12.77 -10.96
CA LEU A 147 -12.10 -13.76 -11.71
C LEU A 147 -11.21 -13.09 -12.77
N GLY A 148 -10.02 -13.65 -13.02
CA GLY A 148 -9.12 -13.16 -14.07
C GLY A 148 -8.36 -11.87 -13.72
N THR A 149 -8.21 -11.55 -12.43
CA THR A 149 -7.54 -10.34 -11.93
C THR A 149 -6.07 -10.54 -11.55
N VAL A 150 -5.54 -11.76 -11.72
CA VAL A 150 -4.16 -12.10 -11.38
C VAL A 150 -3.18 -11.55 -12.42
N THR A 151 -2.12 -10.89 -11.96
CA THR A 151 -0.99 -10.43 -12.80
C THR A 151 0.22 -11.36 -12.66
N ASN A 152 1.26 -11.15 -13.48
CA ASN A 152 2.50 -11.93 -13.46
C ASN A 152 2.23 -13.44 -13.70
N VAL A 153 1.43 -13.80 -14.71
CA VAL A 153 0.93 -15.17 -14.90
C VAL A 153 1.86 -16.09 -15.71
N ALA A 154 3.03 -15.60 -16.14
CA ALA A 154 3.97 -16.42 -16.91
C ALA A 154 4.41 -17.66 -16.10
N PRO A 155 4.44 -18.86 -16.71
CA PRO A 155 4.71 -20.12 -15.99
C PRO A 155 6.06 -20.20 -15.27
N TRP A 156 7.02 -19.37 -15.67
CA TRP A 156 8.36 -19.28 -15.08
C TRP A 156 8.48 -18.20 -13.98
N VAL A 157 7.39 -17.53 -13.63
CA VAL A 157 7.33 -16.59 -12.51
C VAL A 157 6.71 -17.29 -11.31
N PHE A 158 7.34 -17.19 -10.14
CA PHE A 158 6.73 -17.69 -8.91
C PHE A 158 5.78 -16.64 -8.32
N THR A 159 4.49 -16.77 -8.67
CA THR A 159 3.47 -15.76 -8.37
C THR A 159 2.75 -16.02 -7.06
N ILE A 160 2.75 -15.01 -6.18
CA ILE A 160 2.34 -15.12 -4.78
C ILE A 160 1.04 -14.35 -4.52
N ALA A 161 0.03 -15.06 -4.01
CA ALA A 161 -1.22 -14.47 -3.49
C ALA A 161 -1.05 -14.01 -2.03
N ALA A 162 -1.97 -13.17 -1.54
CA ALA A 162 -1.99 -12.70 -0.16
C ALA A 162 -3.06 -13.42 0.67
N SER A 163 -2.74 -13.68 1.94
CA SER A 163 -3.67 -14.22 2.94
C SER A 163 -3.46 -13.55 4.30
N THR A 164 -4.37 -13.78 5.24
CA THR A 164 -4.31 -13.24 6.59
C THR A 164 -3.47 -14.12 7.52
N LEU A 165 -2.94 -13.51 8.59
CA LEU A 165 -2.32 -14.20 9.72
C LEU A 165 -3.35 -14.38 10.86
N ASP A 166 -2.96 -15.09 11.91
CA ASP A 166 -3.73 -15.23 13.15
C ASP A 166 -3.78 -13.93 13.98
N ARG A 167 -2.77 -13.06 13.82
CA ARG A 167 -2.71 -11.75 14.47
C ARG A 167 -3.55 -10.71 13.73
N ASP A 168 -4.35 -9.98 14.49
CA ASP A 168 -5.18 -8.87 14.01
C ASP A 168 -5.05 -7.63 14.92
N PHE A 169 -5.20 -6.44 14.34
CA PHE A 169 -5.14 -5.16 15.04
C PHE A 169 -6.55 -4.59 15.18
N SER A 170 -7.32 -5.21 16.07
CA SER A 170 -8.73 -4.88 16.27
C SER A 170 -8.92 -3.67 17.20
N SER A 171 -9.96 -2.90 16.92
CA SER A 171 -10.43 -1.79 17.75
C SER A 171 -11.94 -1.89 17.91
N THR A 172 -12.41 -1.91 19.15
CA THR A 172 -13.84 -2.07 19.47
C THR A 172 -14.44 -0.77 19.95
N ILE A 173 -15.51 -0.35 19.29
CA ILE A 173 -16.29 0.84 19.64
C ILE A 173 -17.57 0.39 20.32
N THR A 174 -17.91 1.05 21.43
CA THR A 174 -19.18 0.86 22.13
C THR A 174 -20.03 2.11 21.93
N PHE A 175 -21.23 1.92 21.37
CA PHE A 175 -22.20 2.99 21.18
C PHE A 175 -23.01 3.23 22.47
N GLY A 176 -23.66 4.39 22.59
CA GLY A 176 -24.47 4.73 23.77
C GLY A 176 -25.63 3.78 24.07
N ASN A 177 -26.03 2.94 23.12
CA ASN A 177 -27.02 1.88 23.29
C ASN A 177 -26.41 0.50 23.63
N ASN A 178 -25.17 0.46 24.11
CA ASN A 178 -24.39 -0.74 24.42
C ASN A 178 -24.09 -1.67 23.23
N ARG A 179 -24.44 -1.28 22.00
CA ARG A 179 -24.02 -2.03 20.82
C ARG A 179 -22.50 -1.90 20.65
N LYS A 180 -21.83 -3.02 20.40
CA LYS A 180 -20.41 -3.07 20.11
C LYS A 180 -20.18 -3.34 18.63
N VAL A 181 -19.20 -2.66 18.05
CA VAL A 181 -18.71 -2.91 16.70
C VAL A 181 -17.19 -3.01 16.75
N THR A 182 -16.66 -4.12 16.25
CA THR A 182 -15.22 -4.34 16.12
C THR A 182 -14.80 -4.04 14.69
N GLY A 183 -13.86 -3.11 14.53
CA GLY A 183 -13.14 -2.85 13.29
C GLY A 183 -11.65 -3.11 13.47
N ALA A 184 -10.84 -2.68 12.51
CA ALA A 184 -9.38 -2.68 12.62
C ALA A 184 -8.83 -1.25 12.63
N SER A 185 -7.82 -1.00 13.46
CA SER A 185 -7.19 0.31 13.57
C SER A 185 -5.84 0.21 14.28
N LEU A 186 -4.88 1.03 13.84
CA LEU A 186 -3.62 1.30 14.56
C LEU A 186 -3.67 2.61 15.35
N PHE A 187 -4.85 3.21 15.47
CA PHE A 187 -5.05 4.49 16.12
C PHE A 187 -4.93 4.40 17.65
N VAL A 188 -4.01 5.19 18.22
CA VAL A 188 -3.73 5.20 19.66
C VAL A 188 -4.05 6.52 20.36
N ASN A 189 -4.47 7.55 19.62
CA ASN A 189 -4.54 8.93 20.15
C ASN A 189 -5.86 9.28 20.85
N LEU A 190 -6.87 8.40 20.87
CA LEU A 190 -8.05 8.61 21.74
C LEU A 190 -7.88 7.84 23.06
N PRO A 191 -8.13 8.49 24.21
CA PRO A 191 -8.09 7.81 25.49
C PRO A 191 -9.10 6.67 25.55
N PRO A 192 -8.74 5.54 26.16
CA PRO A 192 -9.70 4.47 26.40
C PRO A 192 -10.84 5.00 27.28
N ASN A 193 -12.06 4.50 27.03
CA ASN A 193 -13.27 4.80 27.80
C ASN A 193 -13.72 6.28 27.79
N GLN A 194 -13.19 7.11 26.88
CA GLN A 194 -13.72 8.45 26.67
C GLN A 194 -14.86 8.43 25.64
N ALA A 195 -15.97 9.09 25.98
CA ALA A 195 -17.11 9.25 25.09
C ALA A 195 -16.90 10.42 24.14
N PHE A 196 -17.23 10.21 22.86
CA PHE A 196 -17.26 11.23 21.82
C PHE A 196 -18.61 11.19 21.10
N SER A 197 -19.10 12.35 20.66
CA SER A 197 -20.27 12.38 19.78
C SER A 197 -19.90 11.85 18.40
N LEU A 198 -20.74 10.98 17.84
CA LEU A 198 -20.66 10.54 16.45
C LEU A 198 -21.57 11.39 15.58
N ILE A 199 -21.08 11.82 14.42
CA ILE A 199 -21.87 12.49 13.39
C ILE A 199 -21.68 11.77 12.05
N LEU A 200 -22.75 11.56 11.29
CA LEU A 200 -22.63 11.09 9.91
C LEU A 200 -22.12 12.25 9.05
N SER A 201 -21.20 11.96 8.15
CA SER A 201 -20.61 12.97 7.26
C SER A 201 -21.66 13.74 6.43
N THR A 202 -22.77 13.10 6.06
CA THR A 202 -23.91 13.76 5.41
C THR A 202 -24.60 14.81 6.28
N ASP A 203 -24.66 14.60 7.61
CA ASP A 203 -25.25 15.56 8.55
C ASP A 203 -24.24 16.67 8.91
N GLY A 204 -22.95 16.35 8.85
CA GLY A 204 -21.82 17.25 9.06
C GLY A 204 -21.37 18.02 7.80
N LYS A 205 -22.10 17.94 6.69
CA LYS A 205 -21.67 18.50 5.40
C LYS A 205 -21.83 20.01 5.30
N LEU A 206 -21.03 20.62 4.40
CA LEU A 206 -21.22 21.98 3.91
C LEU A 206 -22.51 22.10 3.07
N ALA A 207 -23.10 23.30 3.05
CA ALA A 207 -24.36 23.54 2.34
C ALA A 207 -24.26 23.25 0.83
N ASN A 208 -23.13 23.57 0.22
CA ASN A 208 -22.85 23.37 -1.20
C ASN A 208 -22.32 21.97 -1.56
N ALA A 209 -22.02 21.12 -0.56
CA ALA A 209 -21.56 19.75 -0.81
C ALA A 209 -22.73 18.82 -1.11
N THR A 210 -22.55 17.91 -2.06
CA THR A 210 -23.53 16.84 -2.33
C THR A 210 -23.49 15.79 -1.23
N ASN A 211 -24.60 15.05 -1.05
CA ASN A 211 -24.61 13.92 -0.12
C ASN A 211 -23.66 12.80 -0.57
N ASP A 212 -23.49 12.61 -1.88
CA ASP A 212 -22.64 11.56 -2.44
C ASP A 212 -21.16 11.81 -2.24
N ASP A 213 -20.73 13.07 -2.25
CA ASP A 213 -19.34 13.43 -1.96
C ASP A 213 -19.09 13.50 -0.45
N ALA A 214 -20.04 14.07 0.30
CA ALA A 214 -19.92 14.18 1.76
C ALA A 214 -19.90 12.81 2.43
N ARG A 215 -20.74 11.85 2.01
CA ARG A 215 -20.75 10.48 2.59
C ARG A 215 -19.40 9.78 2.48
N LEU A 216 -18.60 10.16 1.49
CA LEU A 216 -17.26 9.62 1.22
C LEU A 216 -16.16 10.47 1.86
N CYS A 217 -16.51 11.54 2.58
CA CYS A 217 -15.55 12.47 3.18
C CYS A 217 -14.53 12.98 2.16
N LYS A 218 -15.00 13.31 0.94
CA LYS A 218 -14.14 13.92 -0.08
C LYS A 218 -13.63 15.29 0.38
N PRO A 219 -12.45 15.73 -0.09
CA PRO A 219 -11.90 17.03 0.26
C PRO A 219 -12.90 18.19 0.06
N GLY A 220 -13.01 19.07 1.04
CA GLY A 220 -13.86 20.25 1.00
C GLY A 220 -15.36 19.98 1.12
N THR A 221 -15.77 18.90 1.79
CA THR A 221 -17.19 18.53 1.94
C THR A 221 -17.73 18.65 3.37
N LEU A 222 -16.86 18.62 4.38
CA LEU A 222 -17.26 18.67 5.79
C LEU A 222 -17.26 20.11 6.32
N ASP A 223 -18.27 20.44 7.11
CA ASP A 223 -18.43 21.74 7.77
C ASP A 223 -17.73 21.71 9.15
N PRO A 224 -16.64 22.47 9.34
CA PRO A 224 -15.91 22.48 10.61
C PRO A 224 -16.78 22.84 11.82
N SER A 225 -17.79 23.70 11.64
CA SER A 225 -18.68 24.10 12.73
C SER A 225 -19.53 22.93 13.26
N LYS A 226 -19.79 21.92 12.41
CA LYS A 226 -20.63 20.77 12.75
C LYS A 226 -19.82 19.58 13.25
N VAL A 227 -18.61 19.38 12.71
CA VAL A 227 -17.81 18.16 12.96
C VAL A 227 -16.73 18.34 14.02
N LYS A 228 -16.34 19.58 14.36
CA LYS A 228 -15.26 19.84 15.33
C LYS A 228 -15.50 19.14 16.66
N GLY A 229 -14.50 18.39 17.13
CA GLY A 229 -14.54 17.66 18.40
C GLY A 229 -15.28 16.32 18.36
N LYS A 230 -15.87 15.94 17.21
CA LYS A 230 -16.66 14.72 17.05
C LYS A 230 -15.88 13.62 16.33
N ILE A 231 -16.42 12.41 16.36
CA ILE A 231 -16.03 11.33 15.46
C ILE A 231 -16.93 11.40 14.22
N VAL A 232 -16.35 11.36 13.02
CA VAL A 232 -17.10 11.44 11.76
C VAL A 232 -17.26 10.06 11.14
N GLY A 233 -18.48 9.69 10.74
CA GLY A 233 -18.76 8.46 10.00
C GLY A 233 -18.70 8.67 8.49
N CYS A 234 -17.81 7.95 7.81
CA CYS A 234 -17.60 7.99 6.35
C CYS A 234 -17.79 6.59 5.73
N TYR A 235 -18.04 6.56 4.42
CA TYR A 235 -18.06 5.34 3.62
C TYR A 235 -16.85 5.27 2.71
N ARG A 236 -16.34 4.05 2.51
CA ARG A 236 -15.20 3.79 1.64
C ARG A 236 -15.59 3.88 0.16
N GLU A 237 -14.80 4.59 -0.65
CA GLU A 237 -14.86 4.54 -2.12
C GLU A 237 -13.67 3.78 -2.72
N GLY A 238 -13.90 3.02 -3.80
CA GLY A 238 -12.83 2.45 -4.64
C GLY A 238 -11.80 1.55 -3.92
N ASN A 239 -10.58 1.57 -4.48
CA ASN A 239 -9.36 1.00 -3.92
C ASN A 239 -8.64 2.11 -3.14
N ILE A 240 -8.93 2.17 -1.83
CA ILE A 240 -8.21 2.85 -0.73
C ILE A 240 -7.95 4.36 -0.90
N ARG A 241 -8.74 5.19 -0.19
CA ARG A 241 -8.51 6.64 0.00
C ARG A 241 -8.52 7.08 1.48
N SER A 242 -8.32 6.16 2.41
CA SER A 242 -8.47 6.38 3.86
C SER A 242 -7.60 7.51 4.42
N VAL A 243 -6.47 7.82 3.79
CA VAL A 243 -5.62 8.96 4.12
C VAL A 243 -6.31 10.28 3.76
N THR A 244 -6.82 10.42 2.53
CA THR A 244 -7.48 11.63 2.06
C THR A 244 -8.79 11.88 2.80
N GLU A 245 -9.59 10.83 3.02
CA GLU A 245 -10.85 10.91 3.78
C GLU A 245 -10.57 11.31 5.24
N GLY A 246 -9.52 10.72 5.83
CA GLY A 246 -9.05 11.09 7.16
C GLY A 246 -8.54 12.52 7.23
N LEU A 247 -7.85 13.00 6.19
CA LEU A 247 -7.33 14.36 6.10
C LEU A 247 -8.45 15.39 6.08
N GLU A 248 -9.50 15.15 5.31
CA GLU A 248 -10.70 15.99 5.32
C GLU A 248 -11.31 16.06 6.74
N ALA A 249 -11.55 14.91 7.37
CA ALA A 249 -12.12 14.88 8.72
C ALA A 249 -11.21 15.57 9.76
N SER A 250 -9.90 15.32 9.69
CA SER A 250 -8.90 15.92 10.59
C SER A 250 -8.81 17.44 10.41
N THR A 251 -8.71 17.92 9.17
CA THR A 251 -8.64 19.36 8.86
C THR A 251 -9.93 20.11 9.22
N ALA A 252 -11.09 19.46 9.13
CA ALA A 252 -12.35 19.99 9.63
C ALA A 252 -12.48 19.97 11.17
N GLY A 253 -11.49 19.42 11.89
CA GLY A 253 -11.39 19.44 13.35
C GLY A 253 -12.03 18.23 14.05
N ALA A 254 -12.31 17.14 13.33
CA ALA A 254 -12.76 15.90 13.95
C ALA A 254 -11.68 15.31 14.88
N LYS A 255 -12.11 14.55 15.88
CA LYS A 255 -11.22 13.80 16.80
C LYS A 255 -10.91 12.39 16.32
N GLY A 256 -11.67 11.89 15.36
CA GLY A 256 -11.47 10.58 14.74
C GLY A 256 -12.47 10.35 13.62
N MET A 257 -12.30 9.23 12.92
CA MET A 257 -13.16 8.84 11.80
C MET A 257 -13.52 7.36 11.89
N LEU A 258 -14.78 7.03 11.59
CA LEU A 258 -15.24 5.65 11.37
C LEU A 258 -15.45 5.43 9.88
N LEU A 259 -14.57 4.64 9.27
CA LEU A 259 -14.68 4.29 7.86
C LEU A 259 -15.40 2.96 7.68
N ARG A 260 -16.51 2.98 6.94
CA ARG A 260 -17.35 1.81 6.70
C ARG A 260 -17.05 1.15 5.37
N ASN A 261 -16.93 -0.17 5.38
CA ASN A 261 -16.83 -0.98 4.17
C ASN A 261 -18.08 -0.88 3.30
N ARG A 262 -17.90 -1.08 1.98
CA ARG A 262 -19.04 -1.30 1.08
C ARG A 262 -19.45 -2.78 1.15
N PRO A 263 -20.65 -3.15 0.67
CA PRO A 263 -21.12 -4.53 0.69
C PRO A 263 -20.14 -5.51 0.03
N LYS A 264 -19.45 -5.11 -1.04
CA LYS A 264 -18.45 -5.93 -1.74
C LYS A 264 -17.26 -6.34 -0.87
N GLN A 265 -16.81 -5.48 0.06
CA GLN A 265 -15.71 -5.79 0.99
C GLN A 265 -16.18 -6.59 2.22
N GLY A 266 -17.50 -6.79 2.40
CA GLY A 266 -18.05 -7.60 3.47
C GLY A 266 -17.51 -7.24 4.86
N LYS A 267 -17.05 -8.26 5.59
CA LYS A 267 -16.51 -8.16 6.96
C LYS A 267 -14.98 -8.00 7.01
N THR A 268 -14.31 -7.75 5.87
CA THR A 268 -12.87 -7.58 5.84
C THR A 268 -12.45 -6.38 6.67
N ILE A 269 -11.58 -6.57 7.65
CA ILE A 269 -11.08 -5.50 8.51
C ILE A 269 -9.63 -5.22 8.12
N LEU A 270 -9.33 -3.94 7.84
CA LEU A 270 -8.00 -3.49 7.42
C LEU A 270 -7.57 -2.35 8.33
N ALA A 271 -6.45 -2.55 9.02
CA ALA A 271 -5.80 -1.50 9.81
C ALA A 271 -4.94 -0.66 8.86
N GLU A 272 -5.55 0.33 8.22
CA GLU A 272 -4.89 1.17 7.22
C GLU A 272 -4.18 2.37 7.84
N PRO A 273 -3.12 2.88 7.21
CA PRO A 273 -2.53 4.16 7.60
C PRO A 273 -3.56 5.28 7.43
N HIS A 274 -3.64 6.17 8.41
CA HIS A 274 -4.51 7.34 8.39
C HIS A 274 -3.91 8.49 9.20
N VAL A 275 -4.35 9.72 8.95
CA VAL A 275 -3.74 10.96 9.46
C VAL A 275 -4.01 11.29 10.93
N PHE A 276 -4.81 10.49 11.63
CA PHE A 276 -5.15 10.77 13.04
C PHE A 276 -4.05 10.27 14.00
N SER A 277 -3.11 9.46 13.50
CA SER A 277 -1.97 8.89 14.22
C SER A 277 -0.65 9.28 13.57
#